data_AF-A0AAE3G402-F1
#
_entry.id   AF-A0AAE3G402-F1
#
_cell.length_a   1.000
_cell.length_b   1.000
_cell.length_c   1.000
_cell.angle_alpha   90.00
_cell.angle_beta   90.00
_cell.angle_gamma   90.00
#
_symmetry.space_group_name_H-M   'P 1'
#
loop_
_entity.id
_entity.type
_entity.pdbx_description
1 polymer ?
#
loop_
_entity_poly.entity_id
_entity_poly.type
_entity_poly.pdbx_seq_one_letter_code
_entity_poly.pdbx_strand_id
1 'polypeptide(L)'
;MSNRTFGLALFGFSDTERRVMTSVLRLAAARGRKYRLHDGEGRAEADIAIVDMDSPAALREWQQTLRDGAPLPALRVMADPSVLNSDQTGICRPITVKRLLEGLDAIAIRHYRYVPELTIRDDGNPEALTGTALASAARAARGVTRTGVRALVVDDSAPVRKLMGIELGLFGIDVDFAATGEAALERLQEHSYDIVFLDLTLPGIDGHAVCKAIRRNRDLKGLRVVMLTGRDSRIDRIRGAMAGCSAYLTKPVGQEELHRILEQLLPKEELHGHHQSAGG
;
A
#
# COMPACT_ATOMS: atom_id res chain seq x y z
N MET A 1 1.14 -0.87 16.92
CA MET A 1 0.45 -2.17 16.87
C MET A 1 -0.25 -2.24 15.52
N SER A 2 0.41 -2.79 14.48
CA SER A 2 -0.12 -2.88 13.11
C SER A 2 -0.80 -4.21 12.78
N ASN A 3 -1.45 -4.80 13.78
CA ASN A 3 -1.90 -6.18 13.71
C ASN A 3 -3.35 -6.30 13.22
N ARG A 4 -3.76 -5.51 12.22
CA ARG A 4 -5.12 -5.64 11.68
C ARG A 4 -5.26 -6.99 11.00
N THR A 5 -6.20 -7.79 11.48
CA THR A 5 -6.60 -9.04 10.86
C THR A 5 -7.95 -8.82 10.20
N PHE A 6 -8.06 -9.08 8.90
CA PHE A 6 -9.33 -8.98 8.18
C PHE A 6 -10.16 -10.23 8.37
N GLY A 7 -11.39 -10.01 8.83
CA GLY A 7 -12.42 -11.03 8.93
C GLY A 7 -12.99 -11.37 7.55
N LEU A 8 -13.04 -12.66 7.23
CA LEU A 8 -13.54 -13.17 5.95
C LEU A 8 -14.83 -13.98 6.15
N ALA A 9 -15.84 -13.69 5.33
CA ALA A 9 -17.06 -14.48 5.21
C ALA A 9 -17.07 -15.26 3.88
N LEU A 10 -17.48 -16.53 3.90
CA LEU A 10 -17.57 -17.39 2.72
C LEU A 10 -19.03 -17.67 2.37
N PHE A 11 -19.39 -17.44 1.11
CA PHE A 11 -20.72 -17.70 0.56
C PHE A 11 -20.61 -18.69 -0.61
N GLY A 12 -21.32 -19.82 -0.51
CA GLY A 12 -21.40 -20.82 -1.59
C GLY A 12 -20.26 -21.82 -1.68
N PHE A 13 -19.45 -21.96 -0.63
CA PHE A 13 -18.33 -22.92 -0.59
C PHE A 13 -18.66 -24.13 0.29
N SER A 14 -18.22 -25.31 -0.15
CA SER A 14 -18.33 -26.55 0.62
C SER A 14 -17.47 -26.53 1.89
N ASP A 15 -17.79 -27.38 2.86
CA ASP A 15 -16.98 -27.52 4.08
C ASP A 15 -15.53 -27.92 3.79
N THR A 16 -15.31 -28.70 2.73
CA THR A 16 -13.97 -29.07 2.28
C THR A 16 -13.20 -27.87 1.76
N GLU A 17 -13.79 -27.04 0.91
CA GLU A 17 -13.17 -25.80 0.43
C GLU A 17 -12.90 -24.84 1.59
N ARG A 18 -13.85 -24.69 2.53
CA ARG A 18 -13.69 -23.89 3.74
C ARG A 18 -12.47 -24.34 4.56
N ARG A 19 -12.35 -25.64 4.84
CA ARG A 19 -11.19 -26.21 5.57
C ARG A 19 -9.85 -25.94 4.87
N VAL A 20 -9.81 -26.09 3.55
CA VAL A 20 -8.61 -25.81 2.75
C VAL A 20 -8.25 -24.33 2.83
N MET A 21 -9.21 -23.43 2.62
CA MET A 21 -8.97 -21.98 2.73
C MET A 21 -8.52 -21.58 4.13
N THR A 22 -9.13 -22.10 5.20
CA THR A 22 -8.70 -21.86 6.59
C THR A 22 -7.24 -22.26 6.80
N SER A 23 -6.83 -23.41 6.27
CA SER A 23 -5.45 -23.91 6.39
C SER A 23 -4.45 -23.01 5.65
N VAL A 24 -4.81 -22.60 4.43
CA VAL A 24 -4.02 -21.69 3.60
C VAL A 24 -3.84 -20.33 4.27
N LEU A 25 -4.92 -19.74 4.78
CA LEU A 25 -4.88 -18.42 5.41
C LEU A 25 -4.08 -18.46 6.71
N ARG A 26 -4.18 -19.54 7.50
CA ARG A 26 -3.34 -19.74 8.69
C ARG A 26 -1.85 -19.78 8.33
N LEU A 27 -1.47 -20.46 7.24
CA LEU A 27 -0.10 -20.51 6.75
C LEU A 27 0.38 -19.16 6.17
N ALA A 28 -0.53 -18.37 5.60
CA ALA A 28 -0.24 -17.03 5.09
C ALA A 28 -0.07 -16.01 6.24
N ALA A 29 -0.79 -16.17 7.34
CA ALA A 29 -0.67 -15.35 8.55
C ALA A 29 0.73 -15.44 9.18
N ALA A 30 1.37 -16.62 9.13
CA ALA A 30 2.75 -16.79 9.55
C ALA A 30 3.77 -16.00 8.68
N ARG A 31 3.35 -15.53 7.50
CA ARG A 31 4.14 -14.72 6.55
C ARG A 31 3.68 -13.26 6.49
N GLY A 32 3.01 -12.77 7.54
CA GLY A 32 2.58 -11.38 7.66
C GLY A 32 1.22 -11.03 7.05
N ARG A 33 0.56 -11.94 6.31
CA ARG A 33 -0.78 -11.69 5.71
C ARG A 33 -1.89 -12.05 6.68
N LYS A 34 -2.56 -11.06 7.26
CA LYS A 34 -3.50 -11.26 8.38
C LYS A 34 -4.94 -11.34 7.90
N TYR A 35 -5.33 -12.49 7.36
CA TYR A 35 -6.72 -12.81 7.00
C TYR A 35 -7.22 -13.98 7.85
N ARG A 36 -8.47 -13.95 8.29
CA ARG A 36 -9.08 -15.01 9.10
C ARG A 36 -10.51 -15.27 8.65
N LEU A 37 -10.85 -16.55 8.45
CA LEU A 37 -12.23 -16.96 8.24
C LEU A 37 -13.01 -16.91 9.55
N HIS A 38 -14.24 -16.41 9.50
CA HIS A 38 -15.17 -16.53 10.62
C HIS A 38 -15.77 -17.95 10.63
N ASP A 39 -15.70 -18.60 11.80
CA ASP A 39 -16.13 -19.99 12.03
C ASP A 39 -17.64 -20.11 12.34
N GLY A 40 -18.43 -19.03 12.27
CA GLY A 40 -19.86 -19.04 12.59
C GLY A 40 -20.78 -18.61 11.45
N GLU A 41 -22.03 -19.09 11.47
CA GLU A 41 -23.16 -18.49 10.76
C GLU A 41 -23.41 -17.08 11.34
N GLY A 42 -22.60 -16.11 10.91
CA GLY A 42 -22.55 -14.82 11.60
C GLY A 42 -21.86 -13.75 10.78
N ARG A 43 -22.67 -13.03 10.00
CA ARG A 43 -22.32 -11.89 9.14
C ARG A 43 -21.74 -10.66 9.87
N ALA A 44 -21.73 -10.63 11.21
CA ALA A 44 -21.61 -9.39 11.98
C ALA A 44 -20.18 -8.81 12.06
N GLU A 45 -19.13 -9.62 11.91
CA GLU A 45 -17.74 -9.21 12.15
C GLU A 45 -16.83 -9.27 10.91
N ALA A 46 -17.32 -9.76 9.77
CA ALA A 46 -16.52 -9.86 8.56
C ALA A 46 -16.26 -8.48 7.92
N ASP A 47 -15.03 -8.27 7.46
CA ASP A 47 -14.62 -7.15 6.61
C ASP A 47 -14.86 -7.47 5.13
N ILE A 48 -14.47 -8.67 4.67
CA ILE A 48 -14.48 -9.04 3.25
C ILE A 48 -15.34 -10.29 3.04
N ALA A 49 -16.18 -10.28 2.01
CA ALA A 49 -16.89 -11.46 1.53
C ALA A 49 -16.07 -12.18 0.43
N ILE A 50 -16.06 -13.51 0.45
CA ILE A 50 -15.65 -14.33 -0.69
C ILE A 50 -16.92 -15.03 -1.16
N VAL A 51 -17.31 -14.79 -2.41
CA VAL A 51 -18.62 -15.17 -2.94
C VAL A 51 -18.44 -16.02 -4.17
N ASP A 52 -19.00 -17.22 -4.13
CA ASP A 52 -19.21 -18.03 -5.33
C ASP A 52 -20.32 -17.40 -6.19
N MET A 53 -19.93 -16.78 -7.30
CA MET A 53 -20.86 -16.15 -8.24
C MET A 53 -21.62 -17.15 -9.09
N ASP A 54 -21.13 -18.38 -9.20
CA ASP A 54 -21.80 -19.45 -9.93
C ASP A 54 -22.90 -20.11 -9.07
N SER A 55 -23.03 -19.72 -7.80
CA SER A 55 -24.04 -20.22 -6.85
C SER A 55 -25.16 -19.19 -6.61
N PRO A 56 -26.38 -19.39 -7.15
CA PRO A 56 -27.50 -18.49 -6.92
C PRO A 56 -27.91 -18.35 -5.45
N ALA A 57 -27.71 -19.41 -4.66
CA ALA A 57 -27.95 -19.39 -3.22
C ALA A 57 -26.96 -18.46 -2.51
N ALA A 58 -25.67 -18.56 -2.85
CA ALA A 58 -24.61 -17.71 -2.31
C ALA A 58 -24.84 -16.23 -2.64
N LEU A 59 -25.27 -15.93 -3.87
CA LEU A 59 -25.56 -14.56 -4.28
C LEU A 59 -26.69 -13.95 -3.46
N ARG A 60 -27.79 -14.68 -3.24
CA ARG A 60 -28.90 -14.22 -2.39
C ARG A 60 -28.45 -14.00 -0.95
N GLU A 61 -27.66 -14.93 -0.42
CA GLU A 61 -27.14 -14.84 0.94
C GLU A 61 -26.21 -13.63 1.10
N TRP A 62 -25.31 -13.39 0.15
CA TRP A 62 -24.42 -12.24 0.17
C TRP A 62 -25.17 -10.91 0.02
N GLN A 63 -26.18 -10.83 -0.86
CA GLN A 63 -26.98 -9.60 -1.03
C GLN A 63 -27.72 -9.18 0.25
N GLN A 64 -28.01 -10.13 1.14
CA GLN A 64 -28.63 -9.83 2.44
C GLN A 64 -27.63 -9.35 3.50
N THR A 65 -26.34 -9.16 3.17
CA THR A 65 -25.27 -8.74 4.09
C THR A 65 -25.05 -7.22 4.12
N LEU A 66 -26.02 -6.42 3.67
CA LEU A 66 -25.90 -4.96 3.58
C LEU A 66 -25.52 -4.33 4.93
N ARG A 67 -24.44 -3.53 4.94
CA ARG A 67 -24.09 -2.58 6.01
C ARG A 67 -24.34 -1.16 5.49
N ASP A 68 -25.06 -0.33 6.24
CA ASP A 68 -25.36 1.06 5.87
C ASP A 68 -25.91 1.24 4.45
N GLY A 69 -26.60 0.21 3.91
CA GLY A 69 -27.15 0.18 2.55
C GLY A 69 -26.22 -0.41 1.46
N ALA A 70 -24.98 -0.80 1.76
CA ALA A 70 -24.03 -1.38 0.81
C ALA A 70 -23.54 -2.79 1.23
N PRO A 71 -23.38 -3.74 0.29
CA PRO A 71 -22.84 -5.06 0.61
C PRO A 71 -21.35 -4.98 0.97
N LEU A 72 -20.85 -5.94 1.75
CA LEU A 72 -19.42 -6.07 2.03
C LEU A 72 -18.59 -6.06 0.74
N PRO A 73 -17.39 -5.44 0.73
CA PRO A 73 -16.42 -5.64 -0.33
C PRO A 73 -16.21 -7.13 -0.59
N ALA A 74 -16.30 -7.55 -1.85
CA ALA A 74 -16.40 -8.97 -2.20
C ALA A 74 -15.33 -9.41 -3.20
N LEU A 75 -14.68 -10.54 -2.88
CA LEU A 75 -13.90 -11.35 -3.80
C LEU A 75 -14.83 -12.31 -4.51
N ARG A 76 -15.06 -12.05 -5.79
CA ARG A 76 -15.96 -12.84 -6.62
C ARG A 76 -15.22 -14.05 -7.19
N VAL A 77 -15.72 -15.25 -6.94
CA VAL A 77 -15.18 -16.50 -7.48
C VAL A 77 -16.13 -17.00 -8.55
N MET A 78 -15.63 -17.28 -9.74
CA MET A 78 -16.48 -17.61 -10.89
C MET A 78 -15.77 -18.47 -11.93
N ALA A 79 -16.52 -19.08 -12.83
CA ALA A 79 -15.97 -19.80 -13.98
C ALA A 79 -15.45 -18.84 -15.07
N ASP A 80 -16.22 -17.80 -15.40
CA ASP A 80 -15.92 -16.85 -16.47
C ASP A 80 -15.76 -15.41 -15.92
N PRO A 81 -14.56 -14.80 -16.01
CA PRO A 81 -14.32 -13.45 -15.50
C PRO A 81 -14.89 -12.33 -16.40
N SER A 82 -15.37 -12.66 -17.62
CA SER A 82 -15.86 -11.66 -18.59
C SER A 82 -17.07 -10.87 -18.08
N VAL A 83 -17.77 -11.40 -17.07
CA VAL A 83 -18.97 -10.79 -16.47
C VAL A 83 -18.65 -9.80 -15.33
N LEU A 84 -17.37 -9.52 -15.06
CA LEU A 84 -16.95 -8.54 -14.06
C LEU A 84 -16.85 -7.13 -14.64
N ASN A 85 -17.39 -6.16 -13.91
CA ASN A 85 -17.11 -4.75 -14.19
C ASN A 85 -15.65 -4.41 -13.83
N SER A 86 -15.10 -3.36 -14.44
CA SER A 86 -13.70 -2.92 -14.22
C SER A 86 -13.37 -2.57 -12.77
N ASP A 87 -14.40 -2.28 -11.98
CA ASP A 87 -14.35 -1.89 -10.58
C ASP A 87 -14.59 -3.08 -9.63
N GLN A 88 -14.73 -4.30 -10.12
CA GLN A 88 -14.95 -5.50 -9.32
C GLN A 88 -13.70 -6.37 -9.25
N THR A 89 -13.44 -6.94 -8.07
CA THR A 89 -12.35 -7.91 -7.88
C THR A 89 -12.92 -9.32 -7.97
N GLY A 90 -12.34 -10.14 -8.84
CA GLY A 90 -12.69 -11.55 -8.93
C GLY A 90 -11.56 -12.46 -9.37
N ILE A 91 -11.72 -13.75 -9.11
CA ILE A 91 -10.78 -14.83 -9.44
C ILE A 91 -11.51 -15.98 -10.12
N CYS A 92 -10.84 -16.60 -11.08
CA CYS A 92 -11.39 -17.75 -11.78
C CYS A 92 -11.15 -19.05 -11.01
N ARG A 93 -12.11 -19.98 -11.11
CA ARG A 93 -11.89 -21.38 -10.76
C ARG A 93 -10.83 -22.03 -11.68
N PRO A 94 -10.05 -23.02 -11.20
CA PRO A 94 -9.96 -23.47 -9.81
C PRO A 94 -9.29 -22.43 -8.90
N ILE A 95 -9.71 -22.40 -7.63
CA ILE A 95 -9.16 -21.47 -6.63
C ILE A 95 -7.77 -21.97 -6.22
N THR A 96 -6.75 -21.18 -6.51
CA THR A 96 -5.38 -21.46 -6.04
C THR A 96 -5.05 -20.56 -4.86
N VAL A 97 -4.11 -20.99 -4.01
CA VAL A 97 -3.60 -20.18 -2.89
C VAL A 97 -3.16 -18.80 -3.36
N LYS A 98 -2.40 -18.74 -4.47
CA LYS A 98 -1.93 -17.50 -5.07
C LYS A 98 -3.09 -16.58 -5.45
N ARG A 99 -4.07 -17.07 -6.22
CA ARG A 99 -5.22 -16.26 -6.66
C ARG A 99 -6.07 -15.78 -5.49
N LEU A 100 -6.32 -16.65 -4.51
CA LEU A 100 -7.08 -16.30 -3.31
C LEU A 100 -6.42 -15.14 -2.58
N LEU A 101 -5.13 -15.27 -2.27
CA LEU A 101 -4.44 -14.23 -1.52
C LEU A 101 -4.26 -12.94 -2.34
N GLU A 102 -4.04 -13.03 -3.66
CA GLU A 102 -4.00 -11.86 -4.56
C GLU A 102 -5.33 -11.10 -4.60
N GLY A 103 -6.44 -11.83 -4.69
CA GLY A 103 -7.77 -11.23 -4.69
C GLY A 103 -8.11 -10.55 -3.36
N LEU A 104 -7.73 -11.17 -2.25
CA LEU A 104 -7.90 -10.61 -0.91
C LEU A 104 -7.05 -9.34 -0.73
N ASP A 105 -5.78 -9.37 -1.14
CA ASP A 105 -4.90 -8.20 -1.08
C ASP A 105 -5.45 -7.05 -1.93
N ALA A 106 -5.95 -7.33 -3.14
CA ALA A 106 -6.53 -6.31 -4.00
C ALA A 106 -7.74 -5.61 -3.34
N ILE A 107 -8.56 -6.35 -2.59
CA ILE A 107 -9.69 -5.77 -1.85
C ILE A 107 -9.21 -4.99 -0.63
N ALA A 108 -8.28 -5.54 0.15
CA ALA A 108 -7.71 -4.90 1.32
C ALA A 108 -7.09 -3.53 0.96
N ILE A 109 -6.32 -3.49 -0.13
CA ILE A 109 -5.69 -2.28 -0.64
C ILE A 109 -6.73 -1.28 -1.12
N ARG A 110 -7.70 -1.73 -1.92
CA ARG A 110 -8.68 -0.81 -2.54
C ARG A 110 -9.68 -0.23 -1.55
N HIS A 111 -10.21 -1.05 -0.64
CA HIS A 111 -11.32 -0.67 0.23
C HIS A 111 -10.86 -0.21 1.62
N TYR A 112 -9.69 -0.65 2.07
CA TYR A 112 -9.19 -0.34 3.40
C TYR A 112 -7.87 0.41 3.39
N ARG A 113 -7.34 0.73 2.19
CA ARG A 113 -6.01 1.31 1.99
C ARG A 113 -4.92 0.52 2.72
N TYR A 114 -5.15 -0.76 2.97
CA TYR A 114 -4.22 -1.61 3.69
C TYR A 114 -3.34 -2.35 2.69
N VAL A 115 -2.05 -2.09 2.73
CA VAL A 115 -1.07 -2.87 1.97
C VAL A 115 -0.47 -3.91 2.93
N PRO A 116 -0.56 -5.22 2.61
CA PRO A 116 0.08 -6.25 3.43
C PRO A 116 1.55 -5.91 3.66
N GLU A 117 2.06 -6.06 4.89
CA GLU A 117 3.45 -5.75 5.23
C GLU A 117 4.39 -6.40 4.22
N LEU A 118 5.06 -5.55 3.44
CA LEU A 118 6.00 -5.95 2.42
C LEU A 118 7.36 -6.05 3.03
N THR A 119 7.80 -7.26 3.31
CA THR A 119 9.21 -7.50 3.45
C THR A 119 9.85 -7.39 2.06
N ILE A 120 10.49 -6.26 1.78
CA ILE A 120 11.54 -6.24 0.78
C ILE A 120 12.66 -7.08 1.38
N ARG A 121 12.98 -8.19 0.73
CA ARG A 121 14.12 -9.04 1.10
C ARG A 121 15.40 -8.19 1.09
N ASP A 122 16.43 -8.64 1.78
CA ASP A 122 17.75 -7.96 1.77
C ASP A 122 18.33 -7.81 0.34
N ASP A 123 17.84 -8.58 -0.64
CA ASP A 123 18.20 -8.50 -2.05
C ASP A 123 17.39 -7.44 -2.87
N GLY A 124 16.55 -6.64 -2.21
CA GLY A 124 15.72 -5.62 -2.86
C GLY A 124 14.46 -6.16 -3.53
N ASN A 125 14.18 -7.47 -3.46
CA ASN A 125 12.99 -8.06 -4.07
C ASN A 125 11.82 -8.09 -3.07
N PRO A 126 10.63 -7.55 -3.41
CA PRO A 126 9.45 -7.66 -2.55
C PRO A 126 9.03 -9.13 -2.39
N GLU A 127 9.11 -9.64 -1.16
CA GLU A 127 8.78 -11.03 -0.81
C GLU A 127 7.29 -11.34 -1.01
N ALA A 128 6.43 -10.31 -0.94
CA ALA A 128 5.01 -10.51 -0.70
C ALA A 128 4.03 -9.87 -1.71
N LEU A 129 4.42 -8.96 -2.60
CA LEU A 129 3.50 -8.49 -3.66
C LEU A 129 3.80 -9.20 -4.96
N THR A 130 2.90 -10.11 -5.36
CA THR A 130 2.94 -10.65 -6.73
C THR A 130 2.59 -9.54 -7.72
N GLY A 131 3.01 -9.68 -8.99
CA GLY A 131 2.76 -8.68 -10.03
C GLY A 131 1.29 -8.27 -10.18
N THR A 132 0.35 -9.18 -9.89
CA THR A 132 -1.09 -8.90 -9.89
C THR A 132 -1.52 -8.00 -8.73
N ALA A 133 -1.07 -8.28 -7.50
CA ALA A 133 -1.41 -7.48 -6.33
C ALA A 133 -0.84 -6.05 -6.46
N LEU A 134 0.38 -5.94 -6.98
CA LEU A 134 1.03 -4.67 -7.29
C LEU A 134 0.27 -3.88 -8.38
N ALA A 135 -0.25 -4.57 -9.41
CA ALA A 135 -1.06 -3.94 -10.46
C ALA A 135 -2.42 -3.47 -9.93
N SER A 136 -3.08 -4.24 -9.07
CA SER A 136 -4.33 -3.85 -8.42
C SER A 136 -4.13 -2.65 -7.49
N ALA A 137 -3.05 -2.63 -6.71
CA ALA A 137 -2.68 -1.52 -5.85
C ALA A 137 -2.39 -0.24 -6.64
N ALA A 138 -1.62 -0.36 -7.73
CA ALA A 138 -1.37 0.76 -8.64
C ALA A 138 -2.67 1.28 -9.29
N ARG A 139 -3.62 0.40 -9.63
CA ARG A 139 -4.93 0.80 -10.16
C ARG A 139 -5.76 1.51 -9.09
N ALA A 140 -5.76 1.01 -7.85
CA ALA A 140 -6.43 1.66 -6.74
C ALA A 140 -5.87 3.07 -6.50
N ALA A 141 -4.54 3.21 -6.44
CA ALA A 141 -3.88 4.51 -6.32
C ALA A 141 -4.29 5.51 -7.42
N ARG A 142 -4.44 5.07 -8.68
CA ARG A 142 -4.93 5.92 -9.77
C ARG A 142 -6.37 6.43 -9.58
N GLY A 143 -7.21 5.68 -8.86
CA GLY A 143 -8.58 6.08 -8.55
C GLY A 143 -8.73 6.95 -7.31
N VAL A 144 -7.65 7.21 -6.57
CA VAL A 144 -7.67 8.09 -5.39
C VAL A 144 -7.64 9.56 -5.83
N THR A 145 -8.50 10.37 -5.24
CA THR A 145 -8.49 11.83 -5.40
C THR A 145 -7.13 12.40 -5.00
N ARG A 146 -6.56 13.22 -5.88
CA ARG A 146 -5.23 13.80 -5.68
C ARG A 146 -5.30 14.89 -4.63
N THR A 147 -4.31 14.92 -3.74
CA THR A 147 -4.26 15.93 -2.67
C THR A 147 -3.55 17.21 -3.11
N GLY A 148 -2.80 17.15 -4.21
CA GLY A 148 -1.94 18.24 -4.71
C GLY A 148 -0.49 18.15 -4.19
N VAL A 149 -0.21 17.27 -3.23
CA VAL A 149 1.14 17.04 -2.70
C VAL A 149 1.98 16.28 -3.71
N ARG A 150 3.23 16.72 -3.91
CA ARG A 150 4.25 16.01 -4.72
C ARG A 150 5.39 15.47 -3.86
N ALA A 151 5.70 14.20 -4.07
CA ALA A 151 6.83 13.51 -3.47
C ALA A 151 7.90 13.12 -4.51
N LEU A 152 9.16 13.18 -4.10
CA LEU A 152 10.26 12.56 -4.83
C LEU A 152 10.75 11.32 -4.07
N VAL A 153 10.81 10.17 -4.72
CA VAL A 153 11.39 8.95 -4.16
C VAL A 153 12.73 8.67 -4.83
N VAL A 154 13.79 8.65 -4.03
CA VAL A 154 15.18 8.46 -4.46
C VAL A 154 15.72 7.17 -3.86
N ASP A 155 15.91 6.17 -4.70
CA ASP A 155 16.37 4.84 -4.31
C ASP A 155 16.94 4.15 -5.55
N ASP A 156 18.02 3.40 -5.47
CA ASP A 156 18.58 2.71 -6.65
C ASP A 156 17.77 1.46 -7.04
N SER A 157 17.06 0.87 -6.08
CA SER A 157 16.18 -0.28 -6.26
C SER A 157 14.84 0.11 -6.91
N ALA A 158 14.66 -0.28 -8.17
CA ALA A 158 13.40 -0.08 -8.88
C ALA A 158 12.18 -0.71 -8.17
N PRO A 159 12.27 -1.90 -7.56
CA PRO A 159 11.19 -2.44 -6.73
C PRO A 159 10.81 -1.55 -5.53
N VAL A 160 11.79 -0.99 -4.81
CA VAL A 160 11.54 -0.08 -3.68
C VAL A 160 10.82 1.17 -4.17
N ARG A 161 11.31 1.80 -5.25
CA ARG A 161 10.66 2.97 -5.87
C ARG A 161 9.22 2.68 -6.25
N LYS A 162 8.97 1.54 -6.91
CA LYS A 162 7.63 1.14 -7.34
C LYS A 162 6.68 0.92 -6.17
N LEU A 163 7.15 0.30 -5.09
CA LEU A 163 6.34 0.11 -3.89
C LEU A 163 6.01 1.45 -3.22
N MET A 164 7.02 2.29 -2.97
CA MET A 164 6.81 3.63 -2.39
C MET A 164 5.83 4.45 -3.23
N GLY A 165 5.92 4.37 -4.55
CA GLY A 165 4.99 5.01 -5.47
C GLY A 165 3.53 4.57 -5.31
N ILE A 166 3.33 3.29 -5.03
CA ILE A 166 1.99 2.73 -4.78
C ILE A 166 1.48 3.17 -3.42
N GLU A 167 2.27 3.05 -2.37
CA GLU A 167 1.89 3.46 -1.01
C GLU A 167 1.50 4.94 -0.99
N LEU A 168 2.38 5.83 -1.46
CA LEU A 168 2.13 7.27 -1.53
C LEU A 168 0.93 7.60 -2.44
N GLY A 169 0.79 6.89 -3.56
CA GLY A 169 -0.35 7.05 -4.46
C GLY A 169 -1.69 6.66 -3.82
N LEU A 170 -1.72 5.71 -2.88
CA LEU A 170 -2.92 5.37 -2.10
C LEU A 170 -3.32 6.49 -1.12
N PHE A 171 -2.38 7.38 -0.77
CA PHE A 171 -2.64 8.63 -0.05
C PHE A 171 -2.96 9.80 -0.98
N GLY A 172 -3.07 9.59 -2.30
CA GLY A 172 -3.37 10.64 -3.27
C GLY A 172 -2.20 11.58 -3.58
N ILE A 173 -0.97 11.18 -3.22
CA ILE A 173 0.26 11.93 -3.46
C ILE A 173 0.80 11.60 -4.85
N ASP A 174 1.24 12.62 -5.58
CA ASP A 174 1.92 12.47 -6.87
C ASP A 174 3.41 12.19 -6.66
N VAL A 175 3.98 11.25 -7.40
CA VAL A 175 5.33 10.73 -7.11
C VAL A 175 6.22 10.72 -8.36
N ASP A 176 7.38 11.33 -8.24
CA ASP A 176 8.49 11.18 -9.18
C ASP A 176 9.62 10.30 -8.60
N PHE A 177 10.44 9.70 -9.46
CA PHE A 177 11.38 8.64 -9.08
C PHE A 177 12.79 8.86 -9.58
N ALA A 178 13.78 9.05 -8.71
CA ALA A 178 15.20 9.13 -9.08
C ALA A 178 15.95 7.86 -8.66
N ALA A 179 16.85 7.38 -9.51
CA ALA A 179 17.64 6.17 -9.24
C ALA A 179 19.02 6.47 -8.61
N THR A 180 19.47 7.72 -8.67
CA THR A 180 20.74 8.18 -8.10
C THR A 180 20.56 9.54 -7.43
N GLY A 181 21.51 9.93 -6.60
CA GLY A 181 21.44 11.23 -5.94
C GLY A 181 21.60 12.40 -6.91
N GLU A 182 22.39 12.25 -7.98
CA GLU A 182 22.57 13.30 -9.00
C GLU A 182 21.25 13.57 -9.73
N ALA A 183 20.57 12.51 -10.17
CA ALA A 183 19.25 12.63 -10.80
C ALA A 183 18.22 13.23 -9.83
N ALA A 184 18.34 12.98 -8.53
CA ALA A 184 17.48 13.61 -7.54
C ALA A 184 17.74 15.13 -7.45
N LEU A 185 19.00 15.57 -7.44
CA LEU A 185 19.35 16.98 -7.41
C LEU A 185 18.91 17.72 -8.68
N GLU A 186 19.05 17.10 -9.85
CA GLU A 186 18.54 17.64 -11.13
C GLU A 186 17.01 17.85 -11.06
N ARG A 187 16.27 16.81 -10.65
CA ARG A 187 14.81 16.90 -10.48
C ARG A 187 14.39 17.98 -9.49
N LEU A 188 15.14 18.17 -8.42
CA LEU A 188 14.89 19.20 -7.41
C LEU A 188 15.14 20.63 -7.93
N GLN A 189 15.87 20.78 -9.03
CA GLN A 189 16.02 22.06 -9.73
C GLN A 189 14.88 22.31 -10.71
N GLU A 190 14.36 21.27 -11.35
CA GLU A 190 13.32 21.36 -12.39
C GLU A 190 11.90 21.41 -11.83
N HIS A 191 11.68 20.83 -10.64
CA HIS A 191 10.36 20.61 -10.07
C HIS A 191 10.32 20.94 -8.58
N SER A 192 9.16 21.42 -8.13
CA SER A 192 8.87 21.60 -6.71
C SER A 192 8.24 20.34 -6.12
N TYR A 193 8.69 19.99 -4.91
CA TYR A 193 8.20 18.86 -4.12
C TYR A 193 7.99 19.31 -2.68
N ASP A 194 7.03 18.68 -2.01
CA ASP A 194 6.72 18.93 -0.60
C ASP A 194 7.53 18.02 0.32
N ILE A 195 7.83 16.82 -0.16
CA ILE A 195 8.55 15.78 0.57
C ILE A 195 9.46 14.96 -0.35
N VAL A 196 10.63 14.55 0.15
CA VAL A 196 11.52 13.61 -0.52
C VAL A 196 11.80 12.42 0.40
N PHE A 197 11.65 11.23 -0.13
CA PHE A 197 12.08 9.98 0.49
C PHE A 197 13.41 9.57 -0.12
N LEU A 198 14.47 9.58 0.69
CA LEU A 198 15.84 9.53 0.21
C LEU A 198 16.57 8.34 0.82
N ASP A 199 16.95 7.39 -0.03
CA ASP A 199 17.83 6.31 0.39
C ASP A 199 19.19 6.83 0.86
N LEU A 200 19.69 6.24 1.94
CA LEU A 200 21.02 6.54 2.44
C LEU A 200 22.11 6.03 1.50
N THR A 201 21.94 4.82 1.01
CA THR A 201 22.96 4.11 0.23
C THR A 201 22.61 4.21 -1.24
N LEU A 202 23.15 5.24 -1.90
CA LEU A 202 23.00 5.43 -3.34
C LEU A 202 24.34 5.21 -4.05
N PRO A 203 24.34 4.75 -5.31
CA PRO A 203 25.52 4.80 -6.15
C PRO A 203 25.86 6.27 -6.46
N GLY A 204 27.15 6.60 -6.49
CA GLY A 204 27.62 7.96 -6.73
C GLY A 204 27.56 8.81 -5.46
N ILE A 205 26.81 9.91 -5.51
CA ILE A 205 26.57 10.71 -4.30
C ILE A 205 25.60 10.00 -3.34
N ASP A 206 26.01 9.85 -2.09
CA ASP A 206 25.20 9.22 -1.05
C ASP A 206 24.02 10.12 -0.60
N GLY A 207 23.05 9.51 0.08
CA GLY A 207 21.86 10.22 0.56
C GLY A 207 22.18 11.32 1.58
N HIS A 208 23.26 11.21 2.34
CA HIS A 208 23.67 12.27 3.26
C HIS A 208 24.15 13.52 2.52
N ALA A 209 24.93 13.34 1.45
CA ALA A 209 25.40 14.43 0.59
C ALA A 209 24.23 15.13 -0.10
N VAL A 210 23.26 14.38 -0.62
CA VAL A 210 22.02 14.92 -1.20
C VAL A 210 21.24 15.72 -0.15
N CYS A 211 21.01 15.18 1.04
CA CYS A 211 20.31 15.89 2.13
C CYS A 211 21.03 17.20 2.48
N LYS A 212 22.36 17.18 2.58
CA LYS A 212 23.16 18.37 2.86
C LYS A 212 23.08 19.41 1.74
N ALA A 213 23.06 18.97 0.48
CA ALA A 213 22.86 19.86 -0.67
C ALA A 213 21.48 20.53 -0.64
N ILE A 214 20.43 19.76 -0.34
CA ILE A 214 19.07 20.27 -0.13
C ILE A 214 19.06 21.36 0.95
N ARG A 215 19.68 21.11 2.11
CA ARG A 215 19.70 22.07 3.23
C ARG A 215 20.54 23.32 2.99
N ARG A 216 21.50 23.26 2.07
CA ARG A 216 22.28 24.43 1.63
C ARG A 216 21.52 25.29 0.63
N ASN A 217 20.56 24.72 -0.08
CA ASN A 217 19.74 25.47 -1.03
C ASN A 217 18.61 26.22 -0.29
N ARG A 218 18.59 27.55 -0.42
CA ARG A 218 17.57 28.40 0.25
C ARG A 218 16.17 28.17 -0.32
N ASP A 219 16.06 27.78 -1.58
CA ASP A 219 14.78 27.57 -2.27
C ASP A 219 14.12 26.26 -1.83
N LEU A 220 14.90 25.31 -1.27
CA LEU A 220 14.43 24.02 -0.78
C LEU A 220 14.21 23.98 0.75
N LYS A 221 14.17 25.14 1.42
CA LYS A 221 13.99 25.21 2.88
C LYS A 221 12.71 24.54 3.38
N GLY A 222 11.62 24.61 2.59
CA GLY A 222 10.35 23.98 2.93
C GLY A 222 10.29 22.47 2.66
N LEU A 223 11.26 21.92 1.92
CA LEU A 223 11.25 20.51 1.52
C LEU A 223 11.51 19.61 2.73
N ARG A 224 10.57 18.70 3.00
CA ARG A 224 10.71 17.67 4.04
C ARG A 224 11.57 16.54 3.51
N VAL A 225 12.61 16.17 4.26
CA VAL A 225 13.53 15.09 3.85
C VAL A 225 13.35 13.91 4.79
N VAL A 226 12.88 12.78 4.29
CA VAL A 226 12.73 11.53 5.02
C VAL A 226 13.80 10.57 4.55
N MET A 227 14.71 10.18 5.44
CA MET A 227 15.78 9.24 5.09
C MET A 227 15.27 7.79 5.20
N LEU A 228 15.52 6.99 4.17
CA LEU A 228 15.26 5.55 4.18
C LEU A 228 16.52 4.80 4.60
N THR A 229 16.44 3.97 5.63
CA THR A 229 17.63 3.37 6.27
C THR A 229 17.51 1.86 6.45
N GLY A 230 18.61 1.10 6.35
CA GLY A 230 18.63 -0.31 6.76
C GLY A 230 18.48 -0.50 8.28
N ARG A 231 18.17 -1.73 8.72
CA ARG A 231 17.79 -2.09 10.10
C ARG A 231 18.86 -1.81 11.19
N ASP A 232 20.15 -1.76 10.85
CA ASP A 232 21.25 -1.67 11.84
C ASP A 232 21.97 -0.31 11.95
N SER A 233 21.37 0.76 11.43
CA SER A 233 22.09 2.01 11.20
C SER A 233 21.94 3.08 12.30
N ARG A 234 22.24 2.73 13.57
CA ARG A 234 22.22 3.71 14.68
C ARG A 234 23.12 4.93 14.40
N ILE A 235 24.24 4.71 13.70
CA ILE A 235 25.20 5.73 13.27
C ILE A 235 24.62 6.58 12.14
N ASP A 236 23.93 6.00 11.16
CA ASP A 236 23.40 6.76 10.02
C ASP A 236 22.20 7.62 10.41
N ARG A 237 21.44 7.20 11.44
CA ARG A 237 20.44 8.06 12.08
C ARG A 237 21.04 9.28 12.80
N ILE A 238 22.25 9.16 13.33
CA ILE A 238 22.94 10.31 13.92
C ILE A 238 23.43 11.22 12.80
N ARG A 239 24.04 10.65 11.75
CA ARG A 239 24.58 11.41 10.62
C ARG A 239 23.52 12.17 9.83
N GLY A 240 22.37 11.59 9.55
CA GLY A 240 21.31 12.29 8.81
C GLY A 240 20.61 13.37 9.64
N ALA A 241 20.50 13.21 10.96
CA ALA A 241 19.99 14.24 11.85
C ALA A 241 20.95 15.45 11.81
N MET A 242 22.26 15.18 11.81
CA MET A 242 23.28 16.21 11.58
C MET A 242 23.23 16.80 10.16
N ALA A 243 22.75 16.06 9.16
CA ALA A 243 22.54 16.54 7.80
C ALA A 243 21.22 17.32 7.61
N GLY A 244 20.36 17.37 8.64
CA GLY A 244 19.12 18.15 8.66
C GLY A 244 17.89 17.43 8.10
N CYS A 245 17.83 16.10 8.11
CA CYS A 245 16.61 15.40 7.72
C CYS A 245 15.45 15.67 8.69
N SER A 246 14.23 15.57 8.19
CA SER A 246 12.99 15.76 8.96
C SER A 246 12.58 14.49 9.72
N ALA A 247 12.82 13.31 9.15
CA ALA A 247 12.47 12.03 9.75
C ALA A 247 13.27 10.87 9.15
N TYR A 248 13.06 9.68 9.72
CA TYR A 248 13.64 8.42 9.30
C TYR A 248 12.56 7.36 9.11
N LEU A 249 12.75 6.50 8.12
CA LEU A 249 11.98 5.27 7.93
C LEU A 249 12.94 4.10 7.74
N THR A 250 12.71 3.02 8.49
CA THR A 250 13.55 1.83 8.36
C THR A 250 13.01 0.98 7.22
N LYS A 251 13.88 0.54 6.31
CA LYS A 251 13.55 -0.43 5.28
C LYS A 251 13.42 -1.84 5.89
N PRO A 252 12.43 -2.64 5.47
CA PRO A 252 11.36 -2.28 4.53
C PRO A 252 10.36 -1.30 5.15
N VAL A 253 9.93 -0.30 4.36
CA VAL A 253 9.05 0.77 4.84
C VAL A 253 7.66 0.20 5.14
N GLY A 254 7.31 0.17 6.43
CA GLY A 254 5.98 -0.26 6.87
C GLY A 254 4.93 0.82 6.69
N GLN A 255 3.72 0.43 6.28
CA GLN A 255 2.64 1.36 5.94
C GLN A 255 2.27 2.30 7.10
N GLU A 256 2.18 1.81 8.33
CA GLU A 256 1.84 2.64 9.49
C GLU A 256 2.96 3.60 9.90
N GLU A 257 4.20 3.22 9.65
CA GLU A 257 5.32 4.13 9.88
C GLU A 257 5.32 5.24 8.83
N LEU A 258 5.12 4.88 7.55
CA LEU A 258 4.94 5.84 6.48
C LEU A 258 3.75 6.77 6.75
N HIS A 259 2.59 6.23 7.11
CA HIS A 259 1.40 7.01 7.42
C HIS A 259 1.65 7.99 8.57
N ARG A 260 2.24 7.54 9.67
CA ARG A 260 2.59 8.43 10.79
C ARG A 260 3.55 9.54 10.37
N ILE A 261 4.56 9.23 9.55
CA ILE A 261 5.49 10.24 9.03
C ILE A 261 4.77 11.24 8.12
N LEU A 262 3.86 10.78 7.25
CA LEU A 262 3.07 11.67 6.40
C LEU A 262 2.18 12.58 7.25
N GLU A 263 1.44 12.07 8.22
CA GLU A 263 0.60 12.87 9.13
C GLU A 263 1.40 13.85 10.00
N GLN A 264 2.62 13.46 10.38
CA GLN A 264 3.49 14.30 11.19
C GLN A 264 4.10 15.45 10.37
N LEU A 265 4.48 15.18 9.13
CA LEU A 265 5.24 16.14 8.32
C LEU A 265 4.32 17.00 7.46
N LEU A 266 3.27 16.43 6.86
CA LEU A 266 2.36 17.14 5.98
C LEU A 266 1.14 17.65 6.78
N PRO A 267 0.73 18.92 6.62
CA PRO A 267 -0.48 19.47 7.19
C PRO A 267 -1.72 18.63 6.84
N LYS A 268 -2.69 18.57 7.74
CA LYS A 268 -3.91 17.75 7.55
C LYS A 268 -4.72 18.19 6.33
N GLU A 269 -4.68 19.48 6.02
CA GLU A 269 -5.33 20.12 4.89
C GLU A 269 -4.73 19.68 3.54
N GLU A 270 -3.45 19.31 3.53
CA GLU A 270 -2.71 18.82 2.36
C GLU A 270 -2.90 17.31 2.12
N LEU A 271 -3.45 16.56 3.08
CA LEU A 271 -3.70 15.11 2.97
C LEU A 271 -5.18 14.75 2.69
N HIS A 272 -6.11 15.66 2.98
CA HIS A 272 -7.55 15.39 2.86
C HIS A 272 -8.26 16.10 1.70
N GLY A 273 -7.54 16.89 0.90
CA GLY A 273 -8.08 17.59 -0.27
C GLY A 273 -8.99 18.76 0.12
N HIS A 274 -8.70 19.94 -0.39
CA HIS A 274 -9.52 21.14 -0.23
C HIS A 274 -10.95 20.88 -0.74
N HIS A 275 -11.92 20.78 0.18
CA HIS A 275 -13.31 21.16 -0.07
C HIS A 275 -13.47 22.61 0.43
N GLN A 276 -14.08 23.46 -0.41
CA GLN A 276 -14.28 24.92 -0.31
C GLN A 276 -13.15 25.71 -1.03
N SER A 277 -13.39 26.45 -2.13
CA SER A 277 -14.50 27.37 -2.38
C SER A 277 -14.70 27.61 -3.89
N ALA A 278 -15.87 27.28 -4.42
CA ALA A 278 -16.45 27.92 -5.60
C ALA A 278 -17.88 28.30 -5.23
N GLY A 279 -18.09 29.59 -5.02
CA GLY A 279 -19.35 30.16 -4.55
C GLY A 279 -19.16 31.65 -4.29
N GLY A 280 -18.94 32.39 -5.38
CA GLY A 280 -19.29 33.80 -5.45
C GLY A 280 -20.77 33.96 -5.75
#